data_AF-A0A2E4NFJ3-F1
#
_entry.id   AF-A0A2E4NFJ3-F1
#
_cell.length_a   1.000
_cell.length_b   1.000
_cell.length_c   1.000
_cell.angle_alpha   90.00
_cell.angle_beta   90.00
_cell.angle_gamma   90.00
#
_symmetry.space_group_name_H-M   'P 1'
#
loop_
_entity.id
_entity.type
_entity.pdbx_description
1 polymer ?
#
loop_
_entity_poly.entity_id
_entity_poly.type
_entity_poly.pdbx_seq_one_letter_code
_entity_poly.pdbx_strand_id
1 'polypeptide(L)'
;MIAYRTWLIAGAFFFISAISLANVTASAETQDPGAFIEDLGNRAIILLSDKKASLTEQRTGFRALLREGFATRAIGYFVIGKFRRGTPRKTVNEFANTFENYVIELYSSQFKNYSGQTFKVIRVIKTNRPSDSIVVTNILRHDGKRIFKIAFQVRQRPKKPPKIIDLKIEGVSMILAQREEFTGFISRNGGKLQALIDVLKTRIQKLKKKAINDAAGDTARVIPKINSPEKTQDKKKEEGPDNEEDQD
;
A
#
# COMPACT_ATOMS: atom_id res chain seq x y z
N MET A 1 -43.78 63.98 67.48
CA MET A 1 -44.92 64.14 66.56
C MET A 1 -44.34 64.25 65.15
N ILE A 2 -45.01 63.66 64.17
CA ILE A 2 -44.74 63.70 62.73
C ILE A 2 -43.81 62.59 62.20
N ALA A 3 -44.43 61.77 61.35
CA ALA A 3 -43.92 60.62 60.62
C ALA A 3 -43.69 61.01 59.16
N TYR A 4 -42.74 60.38 58.46
CA TYR A 4 -42.81 60.19 57.00
C TYR A 4 -42.13 58.88 56.59
N ARG A 5 -42.77 58.20 55.64
CA ARG A 5 -42.60 56.82 55.17
C ARG A 5 -41.93 56.83 53.79
N THR A 6 -41.07 55.83 53.53
CA THR A 6 -40.81 55.12 52.23
C THR A 6 -40.23 55.96 51.06
N TRP A 7 -39.43 55.49 50.09
CA TRP A 7 -38.82 54.21 49.69
C TRP A 7 -37.72 54.51 48.63
N LEU A 8 -36.78 53.57 48.42
CA LEU A 8 -35.94 53.33 47.22
C LEU A 8 -34.92 54.37 46.73
N ILE A 9 -33.64 54.01 46.81
CA ILE A 9 -32.63 54.36 45.80
C ILE A 9 -31.94 53.06 45.34
N ALA A 10 -31.86 52.93 44.02
CA ALA A 10 -31.46 51.75 43.26
C ALA A 10 -30.00 51.33 43.51
N GLY A 11 -29.79 50.02 43.72
CA GLY A 11 -28.49 49.38 43.67
C GLY A 11 -28.19 48.87 42.25
N ALA A 12 -27.15 49.40 41.62
CA ALA A 12 -26.63 48.85 40.37
C ALA A 12 -25.75 47.62 40.68
N PHE A 13 -26.26 46.43 40.39
CA PHE A 13 -25.49 45.19 40.42
C PHE A 13 -24.62 45.07 39.17
N PHE A 14 -23.30 45.12 39.34
CA PHE A 14 -22.34 44.79 38.28
C PHE A 14 -22.10 43.28 38.28
N PHE A 15 -22.79 42.55 37.39
CA PHE A 15 -22.65 41.09 37.24
C PHE A 15 -21.50 40.81 36.26
N ILE A 16 -20.28 40.61 36.76
CA ILE A 16 -19.16 40.10 35.96
C ILE A 16 -19.37 38.59 35.81
N SER A 17 -20.00 38.18 34.72
CA SER A 17 -20.11 36.77 34.35
C SER A 17 -18.78 36.30 33.77
N ALA A 18 -18.01 35.55 34.56
CA ALA A 18 -16.80 34.88 34.11
C ALA A 18 -17.20 33.71 33.20
N ILE A 19 -17.21 33.95 31.88
CA ILE A 19 -17.36 32.90 30.87
C ILE A 19 -16.08 32.06 30.91
N SER A 20 -16.13 30.91 31.58
CA SER A 20 -15.10 29.89 31.47
C SER A 20 -15.16 29.28 30.07
N LEU A 21 -14.26 29.68 29.18
CA LEU A 21 -13.99 28.93 27.95
C LEU A 21 -13.42 27.58 28.36
N ALA A 22 -14.26 26.54 28.36
CA ALA A 22 -13.79 25.17 28.36
C ALA A 22 -12.99 24.96 27.07
N ASN A 23 -11.67 24.88 27.21
CA ASN A 23 -10.79 24.43 26.12
C ASN A 23 -11.16 22.98 25.81
N VAL A 24 -12.04 22.77 24.82
CA VAL A 24 -12.20 21.47 24.18
C VAL A 24 -10.91 21.22 23.42
N THR A 25 -9.93 20.62 24.08
CA THR A 25 -8.85 19.95 23.38
C THR A 25 -9.47 18.78 22.65
N ALA A 26 -9.85 18.99 21.39
CA ALA A 26 -10.13 17.92 20.46
C ALA A 26 -8.86 17.06 20.38
N SER A 27 -8.82 15.97 21.16
CA SER A 27 -7.87 14.91 20.95
C SER A 27 -8.14 14.41 19.53
N ALA A 28 -7.21 14.65 18.61
CA ALA A 28 -7.29 14.08 17.29
C ALA A 28 -7.18 12.56 17.48
N GLU A 29 -8.34 11.90 17.58
CA GLU A 29 -8.41 10.45 17.74
C GLU A 29 -7.59 9.82 16.62
N THR A 30 -6.57 9.07 17.02
CA THR A 30 -5.81 8.24 16.08
C THR A 30 -6.78 7.22 15.51
N GLN A 31 -7.23 7.41 14.28
CA GLN A 31 -8.13 6.50 13.56
C GLN A 31 -7.70 5.05 13.75
N ASP A 32 -8.62 4.19 14.17
CA ASP A 32 -8.37 2.76 14.35
C ASP A 32 -7.79 2.14 13.06
N PRO A 33 -6.62 1.46 13.12
CA PRO A 33 -5.98 0.93 11.93
C PRO A 33 -6.79 -0.20 11.27
N GLY A 34 -7.58 -0.96 12.04
CA GLY A 34 -8.47 -1.99 11.51
C GLY A 34 -9.56 -1.37 10.64
N ALA A 35 -10.31 -0.41 11.20
CA ALA A 35 -11.35 0.32 10.51
C ALA A 35 -10.82 1.05 9.27
N PHE A 36 -9.63 1.66 9.35
CA PHE A 36 -8.98 2.29 8.21
C PHE A 36 -8.73 1.31 7.04
N ILE A 37 -8.21 0.12 7.35
CA ILE A 37 -7.92 -0.90 6.33
C ILE A 37 -9.20 -1.52 5.77
N GLU A 38 -10.23 -1.69 6.60
CA GLU A 38 -11.54 -2.16 6.17
C GLU A 38 -12.23 -1.17 5.23
N ASP A 39 -12.29 0.12 5.58
CA ASP A 39 -12.85 1.17 4.72
C ASP A 39 -12.10 1.26 3.38
N LEU A 40 -10.77 1.34 3.42
CA LEU A 40 -9.96 1.43 2.21
C LEU A 40 -10.15 0.20 1.31
N GLY A 41 -10.20 -0.99 1.92
CA GLY A 41 -10.45 -2.27 1.23
C GLY A 41 -11.83 -2.30 0.57
N ASN A 42 -12.88 -1.89 1.29
CA ASN A 42 -14.25 -1.86 0.77
C ASN A 42 -14.42 -0.85 -0.38
N ARG A 43 -13.86 0.36 -0.24
CA ARG A 43 -13.86 1.35 -1.34
C ARG A 43 -13.10 0.85 -2.56
N ALA A 44 -11.97 0.16 -2.36
CA ALA A 44 -11.28 -0.50 -3.45
C ALA A 44 -12.18 -1.55 -4.11
N ILE A 45 -12.79 -2.46 -3.35
CA ILE A 45 -13.68 -3.50 -3.90
C ILE A 45 -14.83 -2.90 -4.70
N ILE A 46 -15.49 -1.86 -4.20
CA ILE A 46 -16.59 -1.16 -4.89
C ILE A 46 -16.09 -0.62 -6.23
N LEU A 47 -14.96 0.12 -6.21
CA LEU A 47 -14.36 0.65 -7.42
C LEU A 47 -13.99 -0.44 -8.43
N LEU A 48 -13.46 -1.58 -7.96
CA LEU A 48 -13.05 -2.70 -8.81
C LEU A 48 -14.22 -3.53 -9.34
N SER A 49 -15.36 -3.50 -8.65
CA SER A 49 -16.55 -4.26 -9.01
C SER A 49 -17.49 -3.48 -9.94
N ASP A 50 -17.30 -2.17 -10.09
CA ASP A 50 -18.09 -1.35 -11.00
C ASP A 50 -17.77 -1.66 -12.47
N LYS A 51 -18.62 -2.49 -13.08
CA LYS A 51 -18.52 -2.88 -14.49
C LYS A 51 -18.93 -1.79 -15.47
N LYS A 52 -19.54 -0.69 -14.99
CA LYS A 52 -19.92 0.46 -15.82
C LYS A 52 -18.78 1.47 -15.97
N ALA A 53 -17.88 1.53 -14.98
CA ALA A 53 -16.71 2.39 -15.04
C ALA A 53 -15.75 1.95 -16.16
N SER A 54 -15.29 2.92 -16.95
CA SER A 54 -14.22 2.71 -17.92
C SER A 54 -12.91 2.35 -17.22
N LEU A 55 -12.01 1.68 -17.93
CA LEU A 55 -10.68 1.36 -17.40
C LEU A 55 -9.90 2.62 -16.95
N THR A 56 -10.14 3.76 -17.61
CA THR A 56 -9.51 5.05 -17.26
C THR A 56 -10.07 5.59 -15.93
N GLU A 57 -11.38 5.51 -15.71
CA GLU A 57 -12.01 5.91 -14.45
C GLU A 57 -11.55 5.01 -13.30
N GLN A 58 -11.55 3.69 -13.50
CA GLN A 58 -11.05 2.72 -12.52
C GLN A 58 -9.58 2.99 -12.14
N ARG A 59 -8.70 3.24 -13.13
CA ARG A 59 -7.30 3.63 -12.89
C ARG A 59 -7.19 4.93 -12.09
N THR A 60 -8.05 5.90 -12.36
CA THR A 60 -8.05 7.21 -11.69
C THR A 60 -8.49 7.08 -10.24
N GLY A 61 -9.59 6.37 -9.99
CA GLY A 61 -10.04 6.05 -8.63
C GLY A 61 -9.00 5.22 -7.86
N PHE A 62 -8.37 4.24 -8.51
CA PHE A 62 -7.38 3.39 -7.85
C PHE A 62 -6.13 4.18 -7.49
N ARG A 63 -5.70 5.11 -8.35
CA ARG A 63 -4.62 6.05 -8.04
C ARG A 63 -4.95 6.91 -6.82
N ALA A 64 -6.19 7.40 -6.70
CA ALA A 64 -6.62 8.18 -5.55
C ALA A 64 -6.56 7.34 -4.26
N LEU A 65 -7.14 6.14 -4.26
CA LEU A 65 -7.08 5.22 -3.12
C LEU A 65 -5.64 4.82 -2.77
N LEU A 66 -4.79 4.59 -3.76
CA LEU A 66 -3.37 4.25 -3.54
C LEU A 66 -2.64 5.41 -2.85
N ARG A 67 -2.83 6.65 -3.31
CA ARG A 67 -2.20 7.83 -2.70
C ARG A 67 -2.76 8.15 -1.31
N GLU A 68 -4.04 7.90 -1.10
CA GLU A 68 -4.71 8.08 0.19
C GLU A 68 -4.27 7.01 1.19
N GLY A 69 -4.25 5.75 0.81
CA GLY A 69 -3.99 4.63 1.69
C GLY A 69 -2.52 4.33 1.94
N PHE A 70 -1.66 4.52 0.93
CA PHE A 70 -0.26 4.10 1.00
C PHE A 70 0.71 5.28 1.12
N ALA A 71 1.82 5.05 1.81
CA ALA A 71 2.96 5.96 1.85
C ALA A 71 3.80 5.83 0.57
N THR A 72 3.19 5.97 -0.62
CA THR A 72 3.77 5.62 -1.93
C THR A 72 5.18 6.17 -2.16
N ARG A 73 5.42 7.46 -1.83
CA ARG A 73 6.76 8.07 -1.94
C ARG A 73 7.77 7.44 -0.99
N ALA A 74 7.38 7.20 0.27
CA ALA A 74 8.27 6.59 1.25
C ALA A 74 8.62 5.14 0.87
N ILE A 75 7.62 4.40 0.36
CA ILE A 75 7.80 3.05 -0.20
C ILE A 75 8.77 3.11 -1.38
N GLY A 76 8.53 3.98 -2.35
CA GLY A 76 9.40 4.19 -3.51
C GLY A 76 10.86 4.48 -3.10
N TYR A 77 11.07 5.37 -2.13
CA TYR A 77 12.42 5.68 -1.64
C TYR A 77 13.08 4.51 -0.93
N PHE A 78 12.31 3.69 -0.23
CA PHE A 78 12.83 2.53 0.48
C PHE A 78 13.28 1.44 -0.51
N VAL A 79 12.50 1.16 -1.56
CA VAL A 79 12.79 0.06 -2.50
C VAL A 79 14.02 0.29 -3.36
N ILE A 80 14.43 1.55 -3.59
CA ILE A 80 15.71 1.84 -4.27
C ILE A 80 16.92 1.85 -3.32
N GLY A 81 16.67 1.75 -2.00
CA GLY A 81 17.69 1.58 -0.97
C GLY A 81 18.84 2.59 -1.08
N LYS A 82 20.08 2.06 -1.08
CA LYS A 82 21.31 2.88 -1.11
C LYS A 82 21.43 3.78 -2.34
N PHE A 83 20.84 3.38 -3.47
CA PHE A 83 20.93 4.12 -4.73
C PHE A 83 20.13 5.42 -4.74
N ARG A 84 19.30 5.66 -3.73
CA ARG A 84 18.71 6.98 -3.51
C ARG A 84 19.78 8.03 -3.20
N ARG A 85 20.80 7.68 -2.40
CA ARG A 85 21.87 8.60 -2.01
C ARG A 85 22.79 8.81 -3.22
N GLY A 86 23.10 10.06 -3.53
CA GLY A 86 23.93 10.43 -4.68
C GLY A 86 23.19 10.53 -6.01
N THR A 87 21.93 10.07 -6.10
CA THR A 87 21.11 10.26 -7.30
C THR A 87 20.44 11.65 -7.27
N PRO A 88 20.44 12.41 -8.39
CA PRO A 88 19.76 13.70 -8.46
C PRO A 88 18.28 13.61 -8.05
N ARG A 89 17.79 14.61 -7.31
CA ARG A 89 16.40 14.64 -6.83
C ARG A 89 15.37 14.49 -7.96
N LYS A 90 15.66 15.05 -9.14
CA LYS A 90 14.82 14.94 -10.34
C LYS A 90 14.63 13.46 -10.74
N THR A 91 15.70 12.69 -10.84
CA THR A 91 15.68 11.26 -11.19
C THR A 91 14.98 10.43 -10.10
N VAL A 92 15.21 10.73 -8.82
CA VAL A 92 14.50 10.05 -7.72
C VAL A 92 12.98 10.30 -7.77
N ASN A 93 12.56 11.53 -8.09
CA ASN A 93 11.14 11.85 -8.24
C ASN A 93 10.54 11.23 -9.50
N GLU A 94 11.28 11.20 -10.60
CA GLU A 94 10.87 10.48 -11.81
C GLU A 94 10.67 9.00 -11.53
N PHE A 95 11.60 8.36 -10.80
CA PHE A 95 11.43 6.99 -10.34
C PHE A 95 10.16 6.82 -9.51
N ALA A 96 9.92 7.67 -8.50
CA ALA A 96 8.75 7.54 -7.64
C ALA A 96 7.43 7.63 -8.45
N ASN A 97 7.36 8.56 -9.41
CA ASN A 97 6.20 8.69 -10.31
C ASN A 97 6.06 7.48 -11.24
N THR A 98 7.19 6.99 -11.79
CA THR A 98 7.21 5.82 -12.68
C THR A 98 6.79 4.55 -11.94
N PHE A 99 7.27 4.37 -10.71
CA PHE A 99 6.91 3.25 -9.85
C PHE A 99 5.42 3.27 -9.49
N GLU A 100 4.87 4.43 -9.12
CA GLU A 100 3.43 4.58 -8.87
C GLU A 100 2.60 4.20 -10.12
N ASN A 101 2.98 4.70 -11.29
CA ASN A 101 2.31 4.36 -12.54
C ASN A 101 2.43 2.87 -12.88
N TYR A 102 3.58 2.25 -12.62
CA TYR A 102 3.76 0.81 -12.81
C TYR A 102 2.82 0.00 -11.90
N VAL A 103 2.73 0.35 -10.62
CA VAL A 103 1.81 -0.29 -9.66
C VAL A 103 0.36 -0.18 -10.14
N ILE A 104 -0.05 1.02 -10.59
CA ILE A 104 -1.41 1.24 -11.10
C ILE A 104 -1.68 0.35 -12.31
N GLU A 105 -0.81 0.34 -13.32
CA GLU A 105 -1.03 -0.48 -14.51
C GLU A 105 -0.99 -1.98 -14.22
N LEU A 106 -0.09 -2.42 -13.33
CA LEU A 106 0.04 -3.83 -12.96
C LEU A 106 -1.24 -4.36 -12.34
N TYR A 107 -1.81 -3.64 -11.37
CA TYR A 107 -2.99 -4.10 -10.67
C TYR A 107 -4.28 -3.78 -11.41
N SER A 108 -4.36 -2.67 -12.16
CA SER A 108 -5.54 -2.36 -12.97
C SER A 108 -5.83 -3.41 -14.03
N SER A 109 -4.81 -4.09 -14.55
CA SER A 109 -5.01 -5.21 -15.49
C SER A 109 -5.79 -6.40 -14.89
N GLN A 110 -5.83 -6.54 -13.57
CA GLN A 110 -6.49 -7.65 -12.89
C GLN A 110 -7.93 -7.34 -12.46
N PHE A 111 -8.38 -6.08 -12.57
CA PHE A 111 -9.68 -5.63 -12.07
C PHE A 111 -10.87 -6.32 -12.76
N LYS A 112 -10.76 -6.64 -14.05
CA LYS A 112 -11.82 -7.34 -14.80
C LYS A 112 -12.17 -8.71 -14.19
N ASN A 113 -11.19 -9.39 -13.60
CA ASN A 113 -11.35 -10.73 -13.02
C ASN A 113 -11.93 -10.70 -11.59
N TYR A 114 -12.11 -9.52 -11.01
CA TYR A 114 -12.76 -9.39 -9.71
C TYR A 114 -14.23 -9.80 -9.83
N SER A 115 -14.63 -10.72 -8.95
CA SER A 115 -15.84 -11.55 -9.07
C SER A 115 -16.50 -11.73 -7.69
N GLY A 116 -16.63 -10.64 -6.94
CA GLY A 116 -17.37 -10.62 -5.67
C GLY A 116 -16.62 -11.24 -4.50
N GLN A 117 -15.28 -11.23 -4.53
CA GLN A 117 -14.50 -11.52 -3.33
C GLN A 117 -14.86 -10.51 -2.23
N THR A 118 -14.71 -10.90 -0.97
CA THR A 118 -14.90 -10.00 0.18
C THR A 118 -13.60 -9.85 0.95
N PHE A 119 -13.48 -8.70 1.59
CA PHE A 119 -12.34 -8.32 2.41
C PHE A 119 -12.78 -8.31 3.86
N LYS A 120 -12.07 -9.05 4.73
CA LYS A 120 -12.40 -9.10 6.16
C LYS A 120 -11.17 -8.89 7.02
N VAL A 121 -11.25 -7.92 7.93
CA VAL A 121 -10.25 -7.75 9.00
C VAL A 121 -10.43 -8.87 10.03
N ILE A 122 -9.34 -9.56 10.32
CA ILE A 122 -9.32 -10.69 11.27
C ILE A 122 -8.83 -10.23 12.63
N ARG A 123 -7.77 -9.41 12.66
CA ARG A 123 -7.21 -8.85 13.90
C ARG A 123 -6.25 -7.71 13.60
N VAL A 124 -6.05 -6.87 14.62
CA VAL A 124 -5.01 -5.85 14.68
C VAL A 124 -3.97 -6.27 15.71
N ILE A 125 -2.69 -6.22 15.34
CA ILE A 125 -1.55 -6.54 16.20
C ILE A 125 -0.69 -5.29 16.36
N LYS A 126 -0.35 -4.90 17.59
CA LYS A 126 0.61 -3.83 17.84
C LYS A 126 2.04 -4.31 17.54
N THR A 127 2.86 -3.45 16.96
CA THR A 127 4.28 -3.76 16.76
C THR A 127 5.12 -3.23 17.92
N ASN A 128 6.42 -3.54 17.91
CA ASN A 128 7.39 -2.93 18.81
C ASN A 128 7.54 -1.41 18.63
N ARG A 129 7.07 -0.85 17.49
CA ARG A 129 6.98 0.58 17.28
C ARG A 129 5.55 1.03 17.63
N PRO A 130 5.35 1.92 18.63
CA PRO A 130 4.02 2.34 19.05
C PRO A 130 3.17 2.96 17.94
N SER A 131 3.82 3.59 16.95
CA SER A 131 3.18 4.21 15.79
C SER A 131 2.84 3.23 14.66
N ASP A 132 3.26 1.97 14.75
CA ASP A 132 3.02 0.96 13.71
C ASP A 132 2.13 -0.18 14.25
N SER A 133 1.15 -0.59 13.46
CA SER A 133 0.27 -1.74 13.71
C SER A 133 0.25 -2.67 12.49
N ILE A 134 0.01 -3.96 12.71
CA ILE A 134 -0.22 -4.94 11.65
C ILE A 134 -1.71 -5.28 11.64
N VAL A 135 -2.37 -5.04 10.52
CA VAL A 135 -3.78 -5.41 10.30
C VAL A 135 -3.81 -6.66 9.44
N VAL A 136 -4.25 -7.77 10.02
CA VAL A 136 -4.35 -9.05 9.32
C VAL A 136 -5.73 -9.17 8.70
N THR A 137 -5.77 -9.44 7.40
CA THR A 137 -7.00 -9.58 6.64
C THR A 137 -7.00 -10.87 5.83
N ASN A 138 -8.20 -11.35 5.53
CA ASN A 138 -8.40 -12.43 4.58
C ASN A 138 -9.16 -11.88 3.37
N ILE A 139 -8.73 -12.32 2.18
CA ILE A 139 -9.55 -12.25 0.98
C ILE A 139 -10.35 -13.55 0.92
N LEU A 140 -11.67 -13.44 0.88
CA LEU A 140 -12.59 -14.57 0.82
C LEU A 140 -13.25 -14.60 -0.57
N ARG A 141 -13.47 -15.80 -1.11
CA ARG A 141 -14.36 -16.01 -2.25
C ARG A 141 -15.81 -15.77 -1.84
N HIS A 142 -16.71 -15.72 -2.82
CA HIS A 142 -18.15 -15.65 -2.58
C HIS A 142 -18.68 -16.82 -1.73
N ASP A 143 -18.07 -18.00 -1.79
CA ASP A 143 -18.43 -19.18 -0.97
C ASP A 143 -17.80 -19.14 0.45
N GLY A 144 -17.19 -18.02 0.84
CA GLY A 144 -16.53 -17.84 2.14
C GLY A 144 -15.16 -18.50 2.25
N LYS A 145 -14.67 -19.24 1.24
CA LYS A 145 -13.35 -19.86 1.28
C LYS A 145 -12.25 -18.81 1.18
N ARG A 146 -11.26 -18.89 2.07
CA ARG A 146 -10.08 -18.02 2.04
C ARG A 146 -9.26 -18.28 0.78
N ILE A 147 -8.93 -17.22 0.06
CA ILE A 147 -8.01 -17.27 -1.09
C ILE A 147 -6.57 -17.13 -0.60
N PHE A 148 -6.27 -16.02 0.07
CA PHE A 148 -4.97 -15.75 0.69
C PHE A 148 -5.09 -14.74 1.82
N LYS A 149 -4.08 -14.73 2.69
CA LYS A 149 -3.94 -13.83 3.83
C LYS A 149 -3.02 -12.66 3.45
N ILE A 150 -3.48 -11.44 3.77
CA ILE A 150 -2.67 -10.22 3.64
C ILE A 150 -2.52 -9.60 5.02
N ALA A 151 -1.31 -9.19 5.39
CA ALA A 151 -1.09 -8.40 6.59
C ALA A 151 -0.53 -7.02 6.22
N PHE A 152 -1.31 -5.97 6.49
CA PHE A 152 -0.92 -4.59 6.21
C PHE A 152 -0.17 -4.01 7.39
N GLN A 153 1.02 -3.46 7.15
CA GLN A 153 1.71 -2.66 8.16
C GLN A 153 1.26 -1.20 8.00
N VAL A 154 0.54 -0.70 9.00
CA VAL A 154 -0.04 0.64 9.04
C VAL A 154 0.76 1.50 10.00
N ARG A 155 1.15 2.69 9.56
CA ARG A 155 1.77 3.72 10.37
C ARG A 155 0.78 4.83 10.67
N GLN A 156 0.58 5.11 11.95
CA GLN A 156 -0.20 6.21 12.46
C GLN A 156 0.75 7.29 12.98
N ARG A 157 0.47 8.56 12.67
CA ARG A 157 1.23 9.70 13.18
C ARG A 157 0.25 10.70 13.78
N PRO A 158 0.59 11.38 14.89
CA PRO A 158 -0.27 12.39 15.47
C PRO A 158 -0.71 13.42 14.43
N LYS A 159 -2.01 13.73 14.40
CA LYS A 159 -2.62 14.72 13.50
C LYS A 159 -2.37 14.47 12.00
N LYS A 160 -2.08 13.23 11.59
CA LYS A 160 -1.93 12.84 10.19
C LYS A 160 -2.76 11.59 9.90
N PRO A 161 -3.29 11.45 8.68
CA PRO A 161 -4.00 10.25 8.29
C PRO A 161 -3.06 9.02 8.37
N PRO A 162 -3.59 7.84 8.75
CA PRO A 162 -2.83 6.60 8.72
C PRO A 162 -2.35 6.29 7.30
N LYS A 163 -1.21 5.60 7.19
CA LYS A 163 -0.67 5.16 5.91
C LYS A 163 -0.16 3.73 5.99
N ILE A 164 -0.44 2.93 4.98
CA ILE A 164 0.18 1.63 4.76
C ILE A 164 1.63 1.87 4.30
N ILE A 165 2.57 1.19 4.96
CA ILE A 165 3.99 1.28 4.68
C ILE A 165 4.58 -0.03 4.15
N ASP A 166 3.91 -1.16 4.36
CA ASP A 166 4.25 -2.46 3.80
C ASP A 166 3.00 -3.35 3.77
N LEU A 167 3.03 -4.37 2.93
CA LEU A 167 2.05 -5.45 2.94
C LEU A 167 2.81 -6.79 2.91
N LYS A 168 2.31 -7.75 3.69
CA LYS A 168 2.84 -9.11 3.72
C LYS A 168 1.83 -10.06 3.11
N ILE A 169 2.22 -10.76 2.06
CA ILE A 169 1.41 -11.81 1.44
C ILE A 169 1.97 -13.14 1.90
N GLU A 170 1.14 -13.96 2.56
CA GLU A 170 1.56 -15.24 3.12
C GLU A 170 2.86 -15.17 3.95
N GLY A 171 3.04 -14.06 4.67
CA GLY A 171 4.20 -13.83 5.55
C GLY A 171 5.39 -13.15 4.87
N VAL A 172 5.42 -13.06 3.54
CA VAL A 172 6.51 -12.41 2.79
C VAL A 172 6.26 -10.92 2.68
N SER A 173 7.20 -10.10 3.19
CA SER A 173 7.15 -8.63 3.07
C SER A 173 7.43 -8.19 1.64
N MET A 174 6.46 -7.50 1.05
CA MET A 174 6.57 -7.07 -0.34
C MET A 174 7.52 -5.89 -0.51
N ILE A 175 7.58 -4.97 0.45
CA ILE A 175 8.52 -3.86 0.34
C ILE A 175 9.99 -4.34 0.42
N LEU A 176 10.26 -5.39 1.21
CA LEU A 176 11.59 -5.99 1.31
C LEU A 176 11.96 -6.75 0.04
N ALA A 177 11.05 -7.60 -0.46
CA ALA A 177 11.25 -8.32 -1.71
C ALA A 177 11.48 -7.35 -2.89
N GLN A 178 10.67 -6.29 -2.98
CA GLN A 178 10.83 -5.30 -4.03
C GLN A 178 12.15 -4.53 -3.92
N ARG A 179 12.60 -4.26 -2.70
CA ARG A 179 13.91 -3.63 -2.46
C ARG A 179 15.05 -4.53 -2.95
N GLU A 180 14.97 -5.81 -2.66
CA GLU A 180 15.98 -6.78 -3.12
C GLU A 180 16.01 -6.85 -4.65
N GLU A 181 14.86 -6.98 -5.31
CA GLU A 181 14.76 -7.00 -6.78
C GLU A 181 15.36 -5.73 -7.39
N PHE A 182 14.94 -4.55 -6.91
CA PHE A 182 15.36 -3.27 -7.48
C PHE A 182 16.84 -2.97 -7.20
N THR A 183 17.32 -3.18 -5.98
CA THR A 183 18.74 -2.94 -5.68
C THR A 183 19.65 -3.95 -6.37
N GLY A 184 19.21 -5.19 -6.56
CA GLY A 184 19.91 -6.18 -7.38
C GLY A 184 19.96 -5.77 -8.85
N PHE A 185 18.82 -5.34 -9.41
CA PHE A 185 18.75 -4.84 -10.78
C PHE A 185 19.65 -3.61 -10.99
N ILE A 186 19.55 -2.60 -10.12
CA ILE A 186 20.37 -1.37 -10.24
C ILE A 186 21.86 -1.72 -10.14
N SER A 187 22.25 -2.61 -9.21
CA SER A 187 23.65 -3.07 -9.07
C SER A 187 24.17 -3.68 -10.38
N ARG A 188 23.40 -4.60 -10.99
CA ARG A 188 23.78 -5.25 -12.26
C ARG A 188 23.82 -4.30 -13.46
N ASN A 189 23.13 -3.16 -13.36
CA ASN A 189 23.09 -2.13 -14.40
C ASN A 189 23.98 -0.92 -14.05
N GLY A 190 25.14 -1.18 -13.44
CA GLY A 190 26.17 -0.18 -13.18
C GLY A 190 25.80 0.87 -12.13
N GLY A 191 24.89 0.54 -11.21
CA GLY A 191 24.44 1.46 -10.16
C GLY A 191 23.50 2.57 -10.65
N LYS A 192 23.02 2.51 -11.91
CA LYS A 192 22.24 3.57 -12.54
C LYS A 192 20.74 3.40 -12.25
N LEU A 193 20.16 4.29 -11.45
CA LEU A 193 18.71 4.29 -11.20
C LEU A 193 17.91 4.48 -12.51
N GLN A 194 18.46 5.21 -13.48
CA GLN A 194 17.82 5.44 -14.78
C GLN A 194 17.46 4.12 -15.49
N ALA A 195 18.33 3.11 -15.44
CA ALA A 195 18.06 1.81 -16.06
C ALA A 195 16.80 1.15 -15.48
N LEU A 196 16.55 1.29 -14.17
CA LEU A 196 15.34 0.77 -13.54
C LEU A 196 14.10 1.56 -14.01
N ILE A 197 14.22 2.89 -14.10
CA ILE A 197 13.14 3.75 -14.60
C ILE A 197 12.73 3.33 -16.02
N ASP A 198 13.70 3.12 -16.89
CA ASP A 198 13.46 2.77 -18.29
C ASP A 198 12.78 1.41 -18.42
N VAL A 199 13.24 0.40 -17.67
CA VAL A 199 12.58 -0.92 -17.63
C VAL A 199 11.14 -0.82 -17.12
N LEU A 200 10.89 -0.03 -16.07
CA LEU A 200 9.52 0.17 -15.57
C LEU A 200 8.63 0.88 -16.59
N LYS A 201 9.14 1.88 -17.33
CA LYS A 201 8.41 2.51 -18.44
C LYS A 201 8.06 1.50 -19.53
N THR A 202 8.99 0.62 -19.92
CA THR A 202 8.72 -0.44 -20.90
C THR A 202 7.65 -1.41 -20.38
N ARG A 203 7.71 -1.83 -19.12
CA ARG A 203 6.68 -2.68 -18.49
C ARG A 203 5.31 -2.01 -18.50
N ILE A 204 5.25 -0.72 -18.17
CA ILE A 204 4.01 0.09 -18.25
C ILE A 204 3.42 0.05 -19.66
N GLN A 205 4.22 0.27 -20.70
CA GLN A 205 3.71 0.24 -22.08
C GLN A 205 3.18 -1.15 -22.47
N LYS A 206 3.87 -2.21 -22.06
CA LYS A 206 3.40 -3.59 -22.29
C LYS A 206 2.07 -3.86 -21.59
N LEU A 207 1.90 -3.43 -20.33
CA LEU A 207 0.66 -3.57 -19.57
C LEU A 207 -0.50 -2.80 -20.21
N LYS A 208 -0.24 -1.57 -20.69
CA LYS A 208 -1.24 -0.77 -21.40
C LYS A 208 -1.69 -1.44 -22.69
N LYS A 209 -0.74 -1.92 -23.51
CA LYS A 209 -1.04 -2.66 -24.75
C LYS A 209 -1.86 -3.91 -24.47
N LYS A 210 -1.45 -4.71 -23.47
CA LYS A 210 -2.21 -5.89 -23.05
C LYS A 210 -3.65 -5.52 -22.64
N ALA A 211 -3.82 -4.48 -21.82
CA ALA A 211 -5.15 -4.07 -21.37
C ALA A 211 -6.06 -3.59 -22.51
N ILE A 212 -5.50 -2.97 -23.56
CA ILE A 212 -6.22 -2.60 -24.78
C ILE A 212 -6.63 -3.87 -25.55
N ASN A 213 -5.70 -4.81 -25.74
CA ASN A 213 -5.98 -6.07 -26.43
C ASN A 213 -7.04 -6.89 -25.68
N ASP A 214 -6.95 -6.99 -24.35
CA ASP A 214 -7.93 -7.65 -23.47
C ASP A 214 -9.28 -6.91 -23.43
N ALA A 215 -9.36 -5.66 -23.89
CA ALA A 215 -10.61 -4.93 -24.07
C ALA A 215 -11.18 -5.09 -25.49
N ALA A 216 -10.32 -5.37 -26.47
CA ALA A 216 -10.71 -5.61 -27.86
C ALA A 216 -11.03 -7.09 -28.16
N GLY A 217 -10.53 -8.04 -27.36
CA GLY A 217 -10.73 -9.48 -27.55
C GLY A 217 -11.41 -10.14 -26.34
N ASP A 218 -12.73 -10.25 -26.36
CA ASP A 218 -13.45 -11.25 -25.57
C ASP A 218 -13.27 -12.62 -26.24
N THR A 219 -12.28 -13.41 -25.77
CA THR A 219 -12.15 -14.89 -25.85
C THR A 219 -10.68 -15.30 -25.74
N ALA A 220 -10.19 -15.51 -24.51
CA ALA A 220 -9.25 -16.59 -24.14
C ALA A 220 -8.61 -16.27 -22.78
N ARG A 221 -9.04 -17.00 -21.75
CA ARG A 221 -8.37 -17.08 -20.44
C ARG A 221 -6.90 -17.49 -20.63
N VAL A 222 -5.97 -16.59 -20.33
CA VAL A 222 -4.57 -16.97 -20.05
C VAL A 222 -4.20 -16.42 -18.68
N ILE A 223 -4.20 -17.31 -17.68
CA ILE A 223 -3.66 -17.06 -16.35
C ILE A 223 -2.14 -16.92 -16.48
N PRO A 224 -1.51 -15.78 -16.13
CA PRO A 224 -0.05 -15.71 -16.10
C PRO A 224 0.44 -16.43 -14.84
N LYS A 225 1.28 -17.46 -15.01
CA LYS A 225 2.06 -18.06 -13.92
C LYS A 225 2.95 -16.98 -13.29
N ILE A 226 2.82 -16.81 -11.98
CA ILE A 226 3.78 -16.07 -11.16
C ILE A 226 5.01 -16.98 -11.05
N ASN A 227 6.00 -16.79 -11.92
CA ASN A 227 7.25 -17.54 -11.81
C ASN A 227 7.96 -17.16 -10.52
N SER A 228 8.07 -18.14 -9.61
CA SER A 228 9.12 -18.20 -8.60
C SER A 228 10.49 -18.29 -9.29
N PRO A 229 11.57 -17.77 -8.67
CA PRO A 229 12.89 -17.79 -9.27
C PRO A 229 13.33 -19.22 -9.60
N GLU A 230 13.68 -19.41 -10.87
CA GLU A 230 14.27 -20.62 -11.40
C GLU A 230 15.59 -20.89 -10.66
N LYS A 231 15.65 -21.98 -9.89
CA LYS A 231 16.91 -22.51 -9.38
C LYS A 231 17.70 -23.01 -10.57
N THR A 232 18.74 -22.30 -10.95
CA THR A 232 19.83 -22.83 -11.77
C THR A 232 20.45 -23.99 -11.00
N GLN A 233 20.14 -25.23 -11.41
CA GLN A 233 20.90 -26.39 -10.99
C GLN A 233 22.25 -26.35 -11.71
N ASP A 234 23.31 -26.24 -10.93
CA ASP A 234 24.68 -26.35 -11.39
C ASP A 234 24.95 -27.81 -11.75
N LYS A 235 25.33 -28.05 -13.01
CA LYS A 235 25.77 -29.35 -13.52
C LYS A 235 27.14 -29.64 -12.90
N LYS A 236 27.19 -30.50 -11.89
CA LYS A 236 28.45 -31.16 -11.52
C LYS A 236 28.57 -32.44 -12.36
N LYS A 237 29.50 -32.40 -13.32
CA LYS A 237 30.02 -33.56 -14.05
C LYS A 237 30.51 -34.61 -13.02
N GLU A 238 29.98 -35.82 -13.11
CA GLU A 238 30.71 -37.02 -12.71
C GLU A 238 31.61 -37.39 -13.89
N GLU A 239 32.90 -37.09 -13.76
CA GLU A 239 33.97 -37.78 -14.48
C GLU A 239 34.49 -38.84 -13.49
N GLY A 240 34.46 -40.11 -13.92
CA GLY A 240 35.01 -41.23 -13.17
C GLY A 240 36.54 -41.17 -13.06
N PRO A 241 37.12 -42.13 -12.34
CA PRO A 241 38.05 -43.00 -13.07
C PRO A 241 37.82 -44.48 -12.75
N ASP A 242 37.94 -45.28 -13.81
CA ASP A 242 38.35 -46.67 -13.76
C ASP A 242 39.73 -46.78 -13.10
N ASN A 243 39.92 -47.80 -12.26
CA ASN A 243 41.13 -48.63 -12.25
C ASN A 243 40.83 -49.93 -11.49
N GLU A 244 40.98 -51.01 -12.25
CA GLU A 244 41.08 -52.41 -11.86
C GLU A 244 42.28 -52.69 -10.93
N GLU A 245 42.13 -53.76 -10.13
CA GLU A 245 43.14 -54.79 -9.76
C GLU A 245 44.40 -54.33 -8.98
N ASP A 246 44.83 -54.95 -7.87
CA ASP A 246 45.10 -56.37 -7.61
C ASP A 246 45.04 -56.69 -6.10
N GLN A 247 44.39 -57.80 -5.74
CA GLN A 247 44.82 -58.75 -4.68
C GLN A 247 44.30 -60.14 -5.03
N ASP A 248 45.08 -60.88 -5.83
CA ASP A 248 45.61 -62.24 -5.59
C ASP A 248 45.92 -62.99 -6.90
#